data_AF-A0A920LL51-F1
#
_entry.id   AF-A0A920LL51-F1
#
_cell.length_a   1.000
_cell.length_b   1.000
_cell.length_c   1.000
_cell.angle_alpha   90.00
_cell.angle_beta   90.00
_cell.angle_gamma   90.00
#
_symmetry.space_group_name_H-M   'P 1'
#
loop_
_entity.id
_entity.type
_entity.pdbx_description
1 polymer ?
#
loop_
_entity_poly.entity_id
_entity_poly.type
_entity_poly.pdbx_seq_one_letter_code
_entity_poly.pdbx_strand_id
1 'polypeptide(L)'
;MSDVEIINGGSDYTTPPNLIVYNPTSNTIVDTVSLDPQVPSQTISSVDIIAPINGLDSVEYKIFAINNSNGIGINSMQTSSGGLVTCFMETPFNGFLDPQPFQVGDEIYVEGIQRVGEAGISGLSTGTSNGDASSGEVLGEGFNSADHNFQFFKVESYTSTTTIVKYSVAGVTTNPGIAKSFQSGYASIINRKNYPELLPITTRGTFQQNEAVTFKW
;
A
#
# COMPACT_ATOMS: atom_id res chain seq x y z
N MET A 1 11.76 18.92 -3.87
CA MET A 1 10.32 19.07 -3.54
C MET A 1 10.19 20.18 -2.53
N SER A 2 9.21 21.07 -2.70
CA SER A 2 9.06 22.27 -1.86
C SER A 2 7.75 22.33 -1.09
N ASP A 3 6.72 21.59 -1.55
CA ASP A 3 5.43 21.55 -0.87
C ASP A 3 4.67 20.26 -1.26
N VAL A 4 3.59 19.94 -0.55
CA VAL A 4 2.68 18.84 -0.84
C VAL A 4 1.25 19.38 -0.91
N GLU A 5 0.65 19.29 -2.08
CA GLU A 5 -0.76 19.63 -2.28
C GLU A 5 -1.65 18.46 -1.86
N ILE A 6 -2.68 18.76 -1.06
CA ILE A 6 -3.66 17.78 -0.59
C ILE A 6 -4.92 17.94 -1.43
N ILE A 7 -5.11 17.03 -2.40
CA ILE A 7 -6.35 16.95 -3.19
C ILE A 7 -7.45 16.29 -2.36
N ASN A 8 -7.09 15.25 -1.61
CA ASN A 8 -7.95 14.58 -0.63
C ASN A 8 -7.09 14.05 0.53
N GLY A 9 -7.44 14.39 1.78
CA GLY A 9 -6.71 13.92 2.97
C GLY A 9 -6.98 12.47 3.37
N GLY A 10 -7.87 11.77 2.64
CA GLY A 10 -8.45 10.51 3.06
C GLY A 10 -9.38 10.67 4.26
N SER A 11 -9.85 9.57 4.81
CA SER A 11 -10.74 9.55 5.98
C SER A 11 -10.43 8.39 6.93
N ASP A 12 -10.97 8.48 8.14
CA ASP A 12 -11.01 7.42 9.15
C ASP A 12 -9.64 6.95 9.68
N TYR A 13 -8.62 7.81 9.57
CA TYR A 13 -7.32 7.56 10.17
C TYR A 13 -7.38 7.64 11.70
N THR A 14 -6.92 6.60 12.38
CA THR A 14 -6.76 6.59 13.85
C THR A 14 -5.35 6.98 14.28
N THR A 15 -4.37 6.76 13.42
CA THR A 15 -2.99 7.25 13.52
C THR A 15 -2.50 7.77 12.16
N PRO A 16 -1.59 8.75 12.12
CA PRO A 16 -1.00 9.21 10.86
C PRO A 16 -0.35 8.07 10.06
N PRO A 17 -0.55 7.99 8.73
CA PRO A 17 0.18 7.04 7.90
C PRO A 17 1.63 7.50 7.70
N ASN A 18 2.48 6.63 7.15
CA ASN A 18 3.76 7.09 6.58
C ASN A 18 3.56 7.49 5.12
N LEU A 19 4.27 8.53 4.69
CA LEU A 19 4.24 8.97 3.30
C LEU A 19 5.56 8.61 2.61
N ILE A 20 5.44 8.06 1.41
CA ILE A 20 6.59 7.78 0.54
C ILE A 20 6.55 8.66 -0.69
N VAL A 21 7.72 9.04 -1.18
CA VAL A 21 7.88 9.70 -2.48
C VAL A 21 8.39 8.67 -3.47
N TYR A 22 7.68 8.50 -4.57
CA TYR A 22 7.92 7.46 -5.56
C TYR A 22 8.18 8.07 -6.94
N ASN A 23 9.22 7.58 -7.62
CA ASN A 23 9.50 7.90 -9.02
C ASN A 23 8.86 6.83 -9.93
N PRO A 24 7.79 7.16 -10.67
CA PRO A 24 7.10 6.19 -11.52
C PRO A 24 7.84 5.85 -12.82
N THR A 25 8.88 6.60 -13.19
CA THR A 25 9.70 6.32 -14.38
C THR A 25 10.74 5.24 -14.09
N SER A 26 11.42 5.34 -12.95
CA SER A 26 12.44 4.38 -12.52
C SER A 26 11.89 3.25 -11.65
N ASN A 27 10.64 3.33 -11.20
CA ASN A 27 10.01 2.45 -10.22
C ASN A 27 10.78 2.35 -8.90
N THR A 28 11.21 3.49 -8.37
CA THR A 28 12.00 3.55 -7.13
C THR A 28 11.39 4.48 -6.10
N ILE A 29 11.46 4.08 -4.84
CA ILE A 29 11.19 4.95 -3.69
C ILE A 29 12.37 5.91 -3.54
N VAL A 30 12.08 7.21 -3.45
CA VAL A 30 13.07 8.27 -3.34
C VAL A 30 13.16 8.82 -1.92
N ASP A 31 12.06 8.81 -1.17
CA ASP A 31 12.03 9.22 0.22
C ASP A 31 10.91 8.51 1.00
N THR A 32 11.13 8.33 2.31
CA THR A 32 10.18 7.67 3.24
C THR A 32 10.09 8.35 4.61
N VAL A 33 10.89 9.40 4.85
CA VAL A 33 11.09 9.95 6.20
C VAL A 33 10.97 11.46 6.24
N SER A 34 10.99 12.15 5.10
CA SER A 34 11.03 13.61 5.04
C SER A 34 9.64 14.25 5.08
N LEU A 35 8.58 13.45 5.02
CA LEU A 35 7.19 13.88 5.04
C LEU A 35 6.49 13.44 6.33
N ASP A 36 5.96 14.41 7.07
CA ASP A 36 5.24 14.19 8.34
C ASP A 36 3.77 14.63 8.23
N PRO A 37 2.82 13.71 7.98
CA PRO A 37 1.41 14.05 7.83
C PRO A 37 0.73 14.32 9.19
N GLN A 38 -0.04 15.41 9.27
CA GLN A 38 -0.84 15.76 10.44
C GLN A 38 -2.30 15.32 10.27
N VAL A 39 -2.83 14.61 11.26
CA VAL A 39 -4.17 13.99 11.21
C VAL A 39 -5.03 14.35 12.45
N PRO A 40 -5.39 15.63 12.65
CA PRO A 40 -6.14 16.07 13.84
C PRO A 40 -7.63 15.63 13.85
N SER A 41 -8.19 15.28 12.69
CA SER A 41 -9.62 14.95 12.52
C SER A 41 -9.85 13.69 11.70
N GLN A 42 -8.99 12.67 11.86
CA GLN A 42 -9.05 11.42 11.08
C GLN A 42 -8.87 11.59 9.56
N THR A 43 -8.31 12.73 9.14
CA THR A 43 -7.99 13.05 7.75
C THR A 43 -6.66 13.81 7.73
N ILE A 44 -5.84 13.61 6.71
CA ILE A 44 -4.59 14.35 6.54
C ILE A 44 -4.93 15.81 6.22
N SER A 45 -4.66 16.72 7.14
CA SER A 45 -4.96 18.15 6.99
C SER A 45 -3.78 18.97 6.50
N SER A 46 -2.56 18.51 6.76
CA SER A 46 -1.31 19.14 6.34
C SER A 46 -0.20 18.08 6.29
N VAL A 47 0.86 18.36 5.54
CA VAL A 47 2.06 17.54 5.49
C VAL A 47 3.26 18.45 5.71
N ASP A 48 3.97 18.24 6.80
CA ASP A 48 5.18 18.99 7.11
C ASP A 48 6.39 18.36 6.41
N ILE A 49 7.20 19.18 5.74
CA ILE A 49 8.45 18.73 5.12
C ILE A 49 9.59 18.93 6.12
N ILE A 50 9.94 17.86 6.84
CA ILE A 50 10.95 17.92 7.91
C ILE A 50 12.39 17.97 7.36
N ALA A 51 12.59 17.50 6.12
CA ALA A 51 13.86 17.56 5.44
C ALA A 51 13.67 17.87 3.94
N PRO A 52 14.53 18.70 3.34
CA PRO A 52 14.41 19.05 1.94
C PRO A 52 14.77 17.85 1.05
N ILE A 53 13.85 17.46 0.17
CA ILE A 53 14.07 16.41 -0.83
C ILE A 53 14.66 17.04 -2.09
N ASN A 54 15.97 16.85 -2.31
CA ASN A 54 16.74 17.45 -3.40
C ASN A 54 17.19 16.40 -4.43
N GLY A 55 17.70 16.85 -5.58
CA GLY A 55 18.27 15.95 -6.60
C GLY A 55 17.22 15.16 -7.38
N LEU A 56 15.97 15.62 -7.37
CA LEU A 56 14.89 15.03 -8.15
C LEU A 56 15.12 15.27 -9.65
N ASP A 57 14.98 14.23 -10.46
CA ASP A 57 14.93 14.34 -11.92
C ASP A 57 13.64 15.03 -12.38
N SER A 58 13.58 15.39 -13.66
CA SER A 58 12.45 16.14 -14.23
C SER A 58 11.30 15.21 -14.62
N VAL A 59 10.74 14.50 -13.64
CA VAL A 59 9.57 13.62 -13.81
C VAL A 59 8.47 14.01 -12.82
N GLU A 60 7.26 13.50 -13.07
CA GLU A 60 6.13 13.64 -12.15
C GLU A 60 6.21 12.57 -11.05
N TYR A 61 6.64 12.98 -9.87
CA TYR A 61 6.69 12.14 -8.69
C TYR A 61 5.29 11.85 -8.16
N LYS A 62 5.13 10.73 -7.46
CA LYS A 62 3.89 10.38 -6.75
C LYS A 62 4.14 10.26 -5.25
N ILE A 63 3.13 10.60 -4.45
CA ILE A 63 3.14 10.35 -3.02
C ILE A 63 2.13 9.26 -2.70
N PHE A 64 2.56 8.24 -1.96
CA PHE A 64 1.68 7.18 -1.47
C PHE A 64 1.71 7.15 0.06
N ALA A 65 0.55 6.90 0.66
CA ALA A 65 0.42 6.59 2.07
C ALA A 65 0.55 5.08 2.31
N ILE A 66 1.40 4.69 3.26
CA ILE A 66 1.62 3.30 3.69
C ILE A 66 1.43 3.21 5.20
N ASN A 67 1.24 2.00 5.72
CA ASN A 67 0.95 1.78 7.14
C ASN A 67 -0.31 2.55 7.56
N ASN A 68 -1.36 2.40 6.75
CA ASN A 68 -2.60 3.15 6.87
C ASN A 68 -3.46 2.55 7.97
N SER A 69 -3.81 3.38 8.94
CA SER A 69 -4.65 2.98 10.08
C SER A 69 -6.15 2.99 9.80
N ASN A 70 -6.56 3.43 8.61
CA ASN A 70 -7.94 3.51 8.17
C ASN A 70 -8.39 2.30 7.31
N GLY A 71 -7.52 1.30 7.16
CA GLY A 71 -7.85 0.07 6.46
C GLY A 71 -8.79 -0.84 7.24
N ILE A 72 -9.60 -1.61 6.53
CA ILE A 72 -10.40 -2.68 7.12
C ILE A 72 -9.55 -3.95 7.18
N GLY A 73 -9.41 -4.52 8.37
CA GLY A 73 -8.59 -5.69 8.62
C GLY A 73 -9.04 -6.93 7.84
N ILE A 74 -8.07 -7.79 7.49
CA ILE A 74 -8.28 -9.10 6.89
C ILE A 74 -8.03 -10.16 7.96
N ASN A 75 -9.06 -10.91 8.34
CA ASN A 75 -8.95 -11.99 9.32
C ASN A 75 -8.26 -13.22 8.70
N SER A 76 -8.74 -13.64 7.53
CA SER A 76 -8.17 -14.75 6.79
C SER A 76 -8.29 -14.55 5.28
N MET A 77 -7.52 -15.31 4.52
CA MET A 77 -7.54 -15.22 3.07
C MET A 77 -7.28 -16.56 2.38
N GLN A 78 -7.72 -16.63 1.12
CA GLN A 78 -7.49 -17.74 0.21
C GLN A 78 -7.00 -17.20 -1.13
N THR A 79 -6.00 -17.85 -1.71
CA THR A 79 -5.42 -17.48 -3.01
C THR A 79 -5.52 -18.65 -3.97
N SER A 80 -5.77 -18.36 -5.24
CA SER A 80 -5.78 -19.37 -6.31
C SER A 80 -4.55 -19.22 -7.22
N SER A 81 -4.21 -20.27 -7.98
CA SER A 81 -3.13 -20.23 -8.97
C SER A 81 -3.36 -19.21 -10.10
N GLY A 82 -4.60 -18.76 -10.28
CA GLY A 82 -4.96 -17.74 -11.26
C GLY A 82 -4.80 -16.30 -10.76
N GLY A 83 -4.25 -16.07 -9.57
CA GLY A 83 -4.08 -14.72 -9.01
C GLY A 83 -5.34 -14.12 -8.36
N LEU A 84 -6.46 -14.86 -8.33
CA LEU A 84 -7.63 -14.43 -7.56
C LEU A 84 -7.34 -14.57 -6.06
N VAL A 85 -7.59 -13.49 -5.32
CA VAL A 85 -7.44 -13.38 -3.88
C VAL A 85 -8.83 -13.20 -3.26
N THR A 86 -9.17 -14.06 -2.30
CA THR A 86 -10.41 -13.98 -1.52
C THR A 86 -10.08 -13.61 -0.08
N CYS A 87 -10.58 -12.48 0.39
CA CYS A 87 -10.34 -11.94 1.72
C CYS A 87 -11.60 -12.03 2.56
N PHE A 88 -11.46 -12.61 3.75
CA PHE A 88 -12.49 -12.64 4.78
C PHE A 88 -12.19 -11.50 5.75
N MET A 89 -12.99 -10.45 5.69
CA MET A 89 -12.71 -9.20 6.41
C MET A 89 -13.03 -9.34 7.90
N GLU A 90 -12.34 -8.56 8.72
CA GLU A 90 -12.74 -8.30 10.10
C GLU A 90 -13.97 -7.41 10.11
N THR A 91 -14.99 -7.81 10.87
CA THR A 91 -16.29 -7.13 10.89
C THR A 91 -16.70 -6.78 12.32
N PRO A 92 -17.48 -5.69 12.50
CA PRO A 92 -18.26 -5.50 13.72
C PRO A 92 -19.23 -6.66 13.93
N PHE A 93 -19.72 -6.84 15.16
CA PHE A 93 -20.65 -7.94 15.50
C PHE A 93 -21.89 -8.00 14.60
N ASN A 94 -22.39 -6.86 14.14
CA ASN A 94 -23.54 -6.75 13.24
C ASN A 94 -23.16 -6.59 11.76
N GLY A 95 -21.90 -6.82 11.40
CA GLY A 95 -21.37 -6.50 10.07
C GLY A 95 -21.26 -5.00 9.82
N PHE A 96 -21.01 -4.64 8.56
CA PHE A 96 -21.00 -3.25 8.11
C PHE A 96 -22.41 -2.77 7.78
N LEU A 97 -22.77 -1.59 8.30
CA LEU A 97 -24.01 -0.91 7.94
C LEU A 97 -23.88 -0.24 6.57
N ASP A 98 -25.02 0.09 5.95
CA ASP A 98 -25.01 0.87 4.72
C ASP A 98 -24.60 2.34 4.96
N PRO A 99 -23.78 2.95 4.08
CA PRO A 99 -23.22 2.35 2.87
C PRO A 99 -22.12 1.32 3.18
N GLN A 100 -22.15 0.20 2.46
CA GLN A 100 -21.12 -0.83 2.55
C GLN A 100 -19.73 -0.27 2.21
N PRO A 101 -18.65 -0.77 2.83
CA PRO A 101 -17.30 -0.24 2.64
C PRO A 101 -16.71 -0.51 1.25
N PHE A 102 -17.25 -1.49 0.52
CA PHE A 102 -16.78 -1.86 -0.81
C PHE A 102 -17.96 -2.13 -1.75
N GLN A 103 -17.71 -1.93 -3.03
CA GLN A 103 -18.58 -2.35 -4.14
C GLN A 103 -17.70 -2.87 -5.27
N VAL A 104 -18.30 -3.66 -6.17
CA VAL A 104 -17.59 -4.15 -7.37
C VAL A 104 -17.10 -2.97 -8.20
N GLY A 105 -15.86 -3.04 -8.65
CA GLY A 105 -15.20 -2.01 -9.44
C GLY A 105 -14.53 -0.90 -8.62
N ASP A 106 -14.71 -0.85 -7.30
CA ASP A 106 -13.91 0.04 -6.45
C ASP A 106 -12.42 -0.30 -6.56
N GLU A 107 -11.59 0.74 -6.52
CA GLU A 107 -10.14 0.61 -6.40
C GLU A 107 -9.76 0.50 -4.93
N ILE A 108 -8.83 -0.40 -4.61
CA ILE A 108 -8.39 -0.69 -3.25
C ILE A 108 -6.87 -0.71 -3.15
N TYR A 109 -6.37 -0.16 -2.04
CA TYR A 109 -4.98 -0.31 -1.62
C TYR A 109 -4.91 -1.48 -0.63
N VAL A 110 -3.98 -2.40 -0.84
CA VAL A 110 -3.83 -3.60 -0.01
C VAL A 110 -2.45 -3.60 0.63
N GLU A 111 -2.39 -3.82 1.94
CA GLU A 111 -1.13 -3.87 2.67
C GLU A 111 -1.16 -4.91 3.80
N GLY A 112 0.04 -5.29 4.27
CA GLY A 112 0.22 -6.19 5.41
C GLY A 112 -0.07 -7.68 5.17
N ILE A 113 -0.36 -8.10 3.93
CA ILE A 113 -0.51 -9.52 3.59
C ILE A 113 0.84 -10.22 3.67
N GLN A 114 0.89 -11.25 4.50
CA GLN A 114 2.06 -12.12 4.65
C GLN A 114 2.00 -13.34 3.76
N ARG A 115 3.15 -13.70 3.21
CA ARG A 115 3.35 -14.94 2.46
C ARG A 115 3.84 -16.09 3.33
N VAL A 116 3.59 -17.31 2.86
CA VAL A 116 4.26 -18.50 3.38
C VAL A 116 5.78 -18.33 3.24
N GLY A 117 6.53 -18.67 4.29
CA GLY A 117 7.97 -18.45 4.36
C GLY A 117 8.35 -17.11 4.99
N GLU A 118 7.46 -16.11 4.96
CA GLU A 118 7.71 -14.79 5.53
C GLU A 118 7.61 -14.82 7.06
N ALA A 119 8.61 -14.26 7.74
CA ALA A 119 8.61 -14.19 9.20
C ALA A 119 7.39 -13.41 9.70
N GLY A 120 6.55 -14.05 10.53
CA GLY A 120 5.45 -13.37 11.21
C GLY A 120 5.90 -12.74 12.53
N ILE A 121 5.00 -12.01 13.20
CA ILE A 121 5.12 -11.73 14.64
C ILE A 121 4.79 -13.03 15.37
N SER A 122 5.72 -13.50 16.21
CA SER A 122 5.89 -14.89 16.67
C SER A 122 6.60 -15.75 15.62
N GLY A 123 7.80 -16.22 15.94
CA GLY A 123 8.63 -17.14 15.16
C GLY A 123 8.02 -18.52 14.91
N LEU A 124 6.69 -18.62 14.91
CA LEU A 124 5.95 -19.74 14.40
C LEU A 124 5.75 -19.56 12.89
N SER A 125 6.76 -20.00 12.14
CA SER A 125 6.58 -20.44 10.75
C SER A 125 5.47 -21.49 10.71
N THR A 126 4.21 -21.10 10.49
CA THR A 126 3.16 -22.05 10.11
C THR A 126 3.07 -22.05 8.58
N GLY A 127 3.90 -22.86 7.92
CA GLY A 127 3.79 -22.95 6.46
C GLY A 127 4.77 -23.82 5.67
N THR A 128 5.58 -24.69 6.24
CA THR A 128 6.18 -25.79 5.45
C THR A 128 5.51 -27.10 5.80
N SER A 129 4.40 -27.39 5.13
CA SER A 129 3.83 -28.73 5.05
C SER A 129 3.84 -29.17 3.59
N ASN A 130 5.04 -29.32 3.02
CA ASN A 130 5.34 -30.16 1.86
C ASN A 130 6.86 -30.38 1.80
N GLY A 131 7.36 -31.29 2.62
CA GLY A 131 8.42 -32.26 2.30
C GLY A 131 9.83 -31.83 1.87
N ASP A 132 10.13 -30.58 1.50
CA ASP A 132 11.46 -30.15 1.07
C ASP A 132 11.60 -28.62 1.03
N ALA A 133 11.45 -27.97 2.19
CA ALA A 133 11.69 -26.54 2.32
C ALA A 133 12.64 -26.29 3.49
N SER A 134 13.93 -26.37 3.18
CA SER A 134 14.97 -25.78 4.00
C SER A 134 14.74 -24.27 4.08
N SER A 135 14.42 -23.77 5.27
CA SER A 135 14.60 -22.38 5.76
C SER A 135 14.05 -21.21 4.91
N GLY A 136 12.96 -20.58 5.35
CA GLY A 136 12.78 -19.11 5.26
C GLY A 136 12.68 -18.44 3.88
N GLU A 137 12.66 -19.19 2.77
CA GLU A 137 12.52 -18.62 1.43
C GLU A 137 11.09 -18.09 1.22
N VAL A 138 10.98 -16.78 1.00
CA VAL A 138 9.72 -16.13 0.62
C VAL A 138 9.59 -16.17 -0.89
N LEU A 139 8.67 -16.97 -1.40
CA LEU A 139 8.47 -17.14 -2.85
C LEU A 139 7.40 -16.20 -3.40
N GLY A 140 7.57 -15.81 -4.67
CA GLY A 140 6.65 -14.97 -5.42
C GLY A 140 6.83 -13.48 -5.15
N GLU A 141 6.08 -12.65 -5.86
CA GLU A 141 6.16 -11.19 -5.77
C GLU A 141 5.33 -10.62 -4.62
N GLY A 142 4.21 -11.28 -4.27
CA GLY A 142 3.33 -10.87 -3.18
C GLY A 142 1.97 -10.40 -3.65
N PHE A 143 1.23 -9.82 -2.70
CA PHE A 143 -0.19 -9.50 -2.83
C PHE A 143 -0.50 -8.05 -2.41
N ASN A 144 0.48 -7.33 -1.88
CA ASN A 144 0.31 -5.96 -1.42
C ASN A 144 0.46 -5.00 -2.58
N SER A 145 -0.18 -3.84 -2.52
CA SER A 145 0.01 -2.77 -3.49
C SER A 145 1.48 -2.36 -3.60
N ALA A 146 2.23 -2.34 -2.49
CA ALA A 146 3.66 -2.05 -2.46
C ALA A 146 4.52 -3.07 -3.24
N ASP A 147 4.12 -4.34 -3.29
CA ASP A 147 4.81 -5.38 -4.07
C ASP A 147 4.71 -5.10 -5.58
N HIS A 148 3.73 -4.28 -5.97
CA HIS A 148 3.28 -4.08 -7.33
C HIS A 148 3.30 -2.60 -7.74
N ASN A 149 4.38 -1.89 -7.41
CA ASN A 149 4.59 -0.47 -7.75
C ASN A 149 3.51 0.47 -7.20
N PHE A 150 3.02 0.19 -6.00
CA PHE A 150 1.98 0.97 -5.30
C PHE A 150 0.64 1.05 -6.04
N GLN A 151 0.37 0.12 -6.96
CA GLN A 151 -0.87 0.12 -7.71
C GLN A 151 -2.07 -0.31 -6.87
N PHE A 152 -3.23 0.24 -7.22
CA PHE A 152 -4.50 -0.15 -6.63
C PHE A 152 -5.07 -1.34 -7.41
N PHE A 153 -5.66 -2.29 -6.68
CA PHE A 153 -6.39 -3.40 -7.29
C PHE A 153 -7.87 -3.06 -7.42
N LYS A 154 -8.56 -3.74 -8.32
CA LYS A 154 -10.02 -3.61 -8.45
C LYS A 154 -10.73 -4.70 -7.68
N VAL A 155 -11.80 -4.33 -6.99
CA VAL A 155 -12.73 -5.29 -6.39
C VAL A 155 -13.48 -6.01 -7.50
N GLU A 156 -13.23 -7.32 -7.63
CA GLU A 156 -13.93 -8.18 -8.59
C GLU A 156 -15.27 -8.67 -8.05
N SER A 157 -15.36 -8.90 -6.75
CA SER A 157 -16.61 -9.26 -6.09
C SER A 157 -16.64 -8.80 -4.64
N TYR A 158 -17.82 -8.42 -4.16
CA TYR A 158 -18.07 -8.13 -2.75
C TYR A 158 -19.37 -8.79 -2.30
N THR A 159 -19.33 -9.52 -1.19
CA THR A 159 -20.51 -10.12 -0.55
C THR A 159 -20.73 -9.46 0.80
N SER A 160 -21.77 -8.63 0.95
CA SER A 160 -22.01 -7.84 2.16
C SER A 160 -22.35 -8.68 3.40
N THR A 161 -23.13 -9.75 3.23
CA THR A 161 -23.60 -10.61 4.35
C THR A 161 -22.47 -11.34 5.08
N THR A 162 -21.46 -11.80 4.35
CA THR A 162 -20.28 -12.47 4.89
C THR A 162 -19.04 -11.58 4.91
N THR A 163 -19.18 -10.35 4.42
CA THR A 163 -18.10 -9.37 4.19
C THR A 163 -16.86 -10.01 3.57
N ILE A 164 -17.06 -10.59 2.38
CA ILE A 164 -15.98 -11.19 1.59
C ILE A 164 -15.66 -10.25 0.43
N VAL A 165 -14.40 -9.82 0.35
CA VAL A 165 -13.85 -9.04 -0.76
C VAL A 165 -13.00 -9.97 -1.63
N LYS A 166 -13.21 -9.93 -2.94
CA LYS A 166 -12.28 -10.56 -3.89
C LYS A 166 -11.67 -9.52 -4.80
N TYR A 167 -10.36 -9.62 -4.97
CA TYR A 167 -9.61 -8.86 -5.96
C TYR A 167 -8.65 -9.81 -6.66
N SER A 168 -8.02 -9.34 -7.74
CA SER A 168 -7.09 -10.15 -8.51
C SER A 168 -5.77 -9.42 -8.67
N VAL A 169 -4.68 -10.19 -8.51
CA VAL A 169 -3.32 -9.81 -8.92
C VAL A 169 -2.99 -10.34 -10.32
N ALA A 170 -3.95 -11.00 -10.98
CA ALA A 170 -3.78 -11.47 -12.35
C ALA A 170 -3.62 -10.27 -13.30
N GLY A 171 -2.66 -10.37 -14.22
CA GLY A 171 -2.29 -9.27 -15.12
C GLY A 171 -1.30 -8.27 -14.51
N VAL A 172 -1.07 -8.35 -13.19
CA VAL A 172 -0.02 -7.62 -12.50
C VAL A 172 1.21 -8.50 -12.30
N THR A 173 0.98 -9.72 -11.83
CA THR A 173 2.01 -10.75 -11.66
C THR A 173 1.53 -12.10 -12.16
N THR A 174 2.47 -12.94 -12.57
CA THR A 174 2.23 -14.37 -12.88
C THR A 174 2.68 -15.30 -11.76
N ASN A 175 3.35 -14.76 -10.74
CA ASN A 175 3.88 -15.52 -9.62
C ASN A 175 3.74 -14.73 -8.31
N PRO A 176 2.52 -14.54 -7.78
CA PRO A 176 2.33 -13.83 -6.52
C PRO A 176 2.83 -14.62 -5.29
N GLY A 177 3.10 -15.92 -5.45
CA GLY A 177 3.46 -16.81 -4.35
C GLY A 177 2.23 -17.37 -3.63
N ILE A 178 2.39 -17.72 -2.35
CA ILE A 178 1.34 -18.32 -1.53
C ILE A 178 1.14 -17.44 -0.29
N ALA A 179 -0.07 -16.87 -0.12
CA ALA A 179 -0.39 -16.12 1.09
C ALA A 179 -0.63 -17.05 2.28
N LYS A 180 -0.30 -16.60 3.50
CA LYS A 180 -0.75 -17.29 4.71
C LYS A 180 -2.27 -17.22 4.79
N SER A 181 -2.92 -18.31 5.21
CA SER A 181 -4.37 -18.32 5.36
C SER A 181 -4.82 -17.45 6.53
N PHE A 182 -4.07 -17.44 7.62
CA PHE A 182 -4.28 -16.54 8.76
C PHE A 182 -3.36 -15.33 8.62
N GLN A 183 -3.94 -14.14 8.75
CA GLN A 183 -3.21 -12.89 8.68
C GLN A 183 -3.08 -12.28 10.07
N SER A 184 -1.98 -11.56 10.31
CA SER A 184 -1.51 -11.19 11.65
C SER A 184 -2.16 -9.92 12.25
N GLY A 185 -3.34 -9.53 11.77
CA GLY A 185 -4.05 -8.31 12.19
C GLY A 185 -3.53 -7.01 11.55
N TYR A 186 -2.37 -7.04 10.89
CA TYR A 186 -1.83 -5.91 10.10
C TYR A 186 -2.28 -5.91 8.65
N ALA A 187 -2.82 -7.04 8.15
CA ALA A 187 -3.30 -7.13 6.79
C ALA A 187 -4.60 -6.34 6.67
N SER A 188 -4.68 -5.41 5.72
CA SER A 188 -5.81 -4.51 5.57
C SER A 188 -6.09 -4.16 4.11
N ILE A 189 -7.33 -3.73 3.86
CA ILE A 189 -7.78 -3.17 2.58
C ILE A 189 -8.33 -1.77 2.83
N ILE A 190 -7.82 -0.80 2.09
CA ILE A 190 -8.26 0.58 2.11
C ILE A 190 -9.00 0.87 0.80
N ASN A 191 -10.23 1.35 0.87
CA ASN A 191 -10.95 1.81 -0.31
C ASN A 191 -10.33 3.12 -0.83
N ARG A 192 -10.15 3.27 -2.16
CA ARG A 192 -9.61 4.50 -2.77
C ARG A 192 -10.36 5.76 -2.33
N LYS A 193 -11.65 5.66 -2.04
CA LYS A 193 -12.49 6.75 -1.52
C LYS A 193 -12.01 7.31 -0.18
N ASN A 194 -11.39 6.47 0.65
CA ASN A 194 -10.89 6.82 1.98
C ASN A 194 -9.36 7.00 1.98
N TYR A 195 -8.69 6.60 0.91
CA TYR A 195 -7.24 6.74 0.75
C TYR A 195 -6.89 8.14 0.22
N PRO A 196 -5.83 8.80 0.73
CA PRO A 196 -5.48 10.17 0.40
C PRO A 196 -5.01 10.32 -1.05
N GLU A 197 -5.17 11.52 -1.57
CA GLU A 197 -4.63 11.95 -2.86
C GLU A 197 -3.77 13.18 -2.63
N LEU A 198 -2.47 12.98 -2.79
CA LEU A 198 -1.41 13.94 -2.48
C LEU A 198 -0.56 14.16 -3.72
N LEU A 199 -0.30 15.41 -4.06
CA LEU A 199 0.55 15.79 -5.19
C LEU A 199 1.82 16.49 -4.70
N PRO A 200 3.01 16.02 -5.10
CA PRO A 200 4.25 16.72 -4.77
C PRO A 200 4.38 18.00 -5.60
N ILE A 201 4.58 19.13 -4.95
CA ILE A 201 4.95 20.37 -5.62
C ILE A 201 6.47 20.44 -5.68
N THR A 202 7.01 20.34 -6.90
CA THR A 202 8.45 20.47 -7.16
C THR A 202 8.77 21.81 -7.78
N THR A 203 9.69 22.54 -7.17
CA THR A 203 10.31 23.72 -7.78
C THR A 203 11.64 23.33 -8.41
N ARG A 204 11.97 23.95 -9.56
CA ARG A 204 13.30 23.79 -10.15
C ARG A 204 14.34 24.42 -9.24
N GLY A 205 15.38 23.66 -8.92
CA GLY A 205 16.55 24.20 -8.25
C GLY A 205 17.16 25.33 -9.10
N THR A 206 17.57 26.41 -8.44
CA THR A 206 18.40 27.44 -9.08
C THR A 206 19.84 26.96 -9.08
N PHE A 207 20.49 27.02 -10.24
CA PHE A 207 21.91 26.71 -10.37
C PHE A 207 22.71 27.63 -9.45
N GLN A 208 23.53 27.06 -8.57
CA GLN A 208 24.41 27.86 -7.72
C GLN A 208 25.71 28.16 -8.48
N GLN A 209 26.26 29.36 -8.29
CA GLN A 209 27.55 29.72 -8.88
C GLN A 209 28.62 28.77 -8.32
N ASN A 210 29.31 28.03 -9.22
CA ASN A 210 30.26 26.93 -8.97
C ASN A 210 29.71 25.49 -8.91
N GLU A 211 28.47 25.23 -9.32
CA GLU A 211 28.00 23.86 -9.52
C GLU A 211 28.55 23.26 -10.84
N ALA A 212 29.05 22.01 -10.80
CA ALA A 212 29.68 21.36 -11.94
C ALA A 212 28.63 20.77 -12.89
N VAL A 213 28.54 21.28 -14.11
CA VAL A 213 27.69 20.72 -15.17
C VAL A 213 28.47 19.62 -15.89
N THR A 214 28.01 18.37 -15.80
CA THR A 214 28.60 17.28 -16.58
C THR A 214 27.81 17.08 -17.86
N PHE A 215 28.44 17.37 -19.01
CA PHE A 215 27.90 17.03 -20.32
C PHE A 215 28.35 15.61 -20.68
N LYS A 216 27.39 14.71 -20.94
CA LYS A 216 27.67 13.41 -21.57
C LYS A 216 27.35 13.54 -23.06
N TRP A 217 28.37 13.35 -23.89
CA TRP A 217 28.28 13.28 -25.35
C TRP A 217 27.79 11.90 -25.78
#